data_AF-Q8EVB7-F1
#
_entry.id   AF-Q8EVB7-F1
#
_cell.length_a   1.000
_cell.length_b   1.000
_cell.length_c   1.000
_cell.angle_alpha   90.00
_cell.angle_beta   90.00
_cell.angle_gamma   90.00
#
_symmetry.space_group_name_H-M   'P 1'
#
loop_
_entity.id
_entity.type
_entity.pdbx_description
1 polymer ?
#
loop_
_entity_poly.entity_id
_entity_poly.type
_entity_poly.pdbx_seq_one_letter_code
_entity_poly.pdbx_strand_id
1 'polypeptide(L)'
;MKIKKIKLLKALALTGAFGIVATVPIIVSSCSSTGDNNGGSGDNNNGNQGGQDGQQTEKVTPELKSEVSLSGSLDKIYDSSTKDRKTTNQLIADDVKAHPENYFTNGDKTEVKETIKNATVTVDGKFTTEETESPWKDVAYLDESSDANKTDANKSWSATKDLKPVLFPTTSDQIDIKSLDDLHSKLNEAKLKEVFTNAKIANADKTTFTVKNKLGFTNSDLIHVNVEGDNSGTKTQYDLQIPTSDINLSVSDLSIKVEGTNIEAQEKTSTKFDFNIGIDSKENFNQGSTEIAYNTKDLVKVDEVLEKLGFAKKNGSSTELDNDAIIKGLGIYNVNFSGQEIKEKTVTTREQKDTTYTVSLKAKPTSNKYVWADDSTSDEKTISFDVTIKIGTK
;
A
#
# COMPACT_ATOMS: atom_id res chain seq x y z
N MET A 1 1.26 -59.27 8.31
CA MET A 1 0.24 -58.20 8.38
C MET A 1 0.94 -56.93 8.83
N LYS A 2 1.15 -55.94 7.95
CA LYS A 2 0.35 -54.71 7.76
C LYS A 2 0.37 -53.85 9.06
N ILE A 3 0.81 -52.59 9.09
CA ILE A 3 0.57 -51.48 8.14
C ILE A 3 1.77 -50.49 8.13
N LYS A 4 2.27 -50.16 6.92
CA LYS A 4 2.97 -48.91 6.58
C LYS A 4 1.93 -47.91 6.03
N LYS A 5 2.04 -46.62 6.39
CA LYS A 5 1.55 -45.36 5.76
C LYS A 5 1.31 -44.36 6.90
N ILE A 6 1.90 -43.15 6.90
CA ILE A 6 1.44 -41.98 6.14
C ILE A 6 2.64 -41.13 5.68
N LYS A 7 2.66 -40.85 4.37
CA LYS A 7 3.38 -39.75 3.73
C LYS A 7 2.49 -38.51 3.81
N LEU A 8 3.07 -37.34 4.08
CA LEU A 8 2.50 -36.02 3.78
C LEU A 8 3.71 -35.10 3.51
N LEU A 9 4.30 -35.07 2.32
CA LEU A 9 3.85 -34.31 1.13
C LEU A 9 3.35 -32.90 1.48
N LYS A 10 4.25 -31.92 1.50
CA LYS A 10 4.07 -30.53 1.06
C LYS A 10 5.45 -29.86 0.87
N ALA A 11 6.30 -30.51 0.09
CA ALA A 11 7.07 -29.78 -0.91
C ALA A 11 6.24 -29.85 -2.18
N LEU A 12 6.33 -28.84 -3.04
CA LEU A 12 5.75 -28.76 -4.40
C LEU A 12 4.39 -28.04 -4.54
N ALA A 13 4.45 -26.71 -4.58
CA ALA A 13 3.68 -25.94 -5.57
C ALA A 13 4.74 -25.23 -6.44
N LEU A 14 5.53 -25.95 -7.24
CA LEU A 14 5.25 -26.17 -8.66
C LEU A 14 4.55 -24.97 -9.30
N THR A 15 5.37 -24.17 -9.97
CA THR A 15 5.04 -23.43 -11.19
C THR A 15 3.87 -24.04 -11.94
N GLY A 16 2.83 -23.22 -12.14
CA GLY A 16 1.63 -23.59 -12.87
C GLY A 16 1.12 -22.42 -13.69
N ALA A 17 1.89 -22.00 -14.69
CA ALA A 17 1.30 -21.41 -15.88
C ALA A 17 0.47 -22.52 -16.55
N PHE A 18 -0.83 -22.51 -16.29
CA PHE A 18 -1.81 -23.17 -17.14
C PHE A 18 -2.87 -22.14 -17.49
N GLY A 19 -2.80 -21.66 -18.74
CA GLY A 19 -3.90 -20.98 -19.37
C GLY A 19 -5.12 -21.90 -19.36
N ILE A 20 -6.20 -21.41 -18.78
CA ILE A 20 -7.54 -21.84 -19.16
C ILE A 20 -8.00 -20.80 -20.17
N VAL A 21 -7.78 -21.13 -21.44
CA VAL A 21 -8.56 -20.56 -22.54
C VAL A 21 -9.96 -21.13 -22.38
N ALA A 22 -10.83 -20.42 -21.69
CA ALA A 22 -12.26 -20.59 -21.91
C ALA A 22 -12.57 -19.78 -23.18
N THR A 23 -12.49 -20.43 -24.34
CA THR A 23 -13.09 -19.93 -25.56
C THR A 23 -14.59 -19.78 -25.30
N VAL A 24 -15.02 -18.58 -24.92
CA VAL A 24 -16.40 -18.16 -25.11
C VAL A 24 -16.45 -17.59 -26.52
N PRO A 25 -17.15 -18.21 -27.48
CA PRO A 25 -17.45 -17.53 -28.73
C PRO A 25 -18.46 -16.43 -28.39
N ILE A 26 -17.98 -15.22 -28.14
CA ILE A 26 -18.83 -14.04 -28.22
C ILE A 26 -18.74 -13.55 -29.66
N ILE A 27 -19.67 -14.04 -30.48
CA ILE A 27 -20.08 -13.34 -31.69
C ILE A 27 -20.70 -12.03 -31.20
N VAL A 28 -19.92 -10.95 -31.18
CA VAL A 28 -20.50 -9.60 -31.10
C VAL A 28 -21.05 -9.29 -32.49
N SER A 29 -22.28 -9.74 -32.72
CA SER A 29 -23.12 -9.20 -33.78
C SER A 29 -23.85 -7.99 -33.21
N SER A 30 -23.56 -6.83 -33.79
CA SER A 30 -24.53 -5.76 -34.02
C SER A 30 -23.94 -4.86 -35.10
N CYS A 31 -24.35 -5.10 -36.35
CA CYS A 31 -25.32 -4.28 -37.08
C CYS A 31 -24.77 -2.87 -37.36
N SER A 32 -24.32 -2.62 -38.58
CA SER A 32 -25.16 -2.32 -39.76
C SER A 32 -25.27 -0.81 -39.96
N SER A 33 -24.53 -0.30 -40.94
CA SER A 33 -24.95 0.86 -41.72
C SER A 33 -24.49 0.69 -43.16
N THR A 34 -25.02 -0.33 -43.83
CA THR A 34 -25.22 -0.22 -45.28
C THR A 34 -26.70 0.06 -45.45
N GLY A 35 -27.03 1.35 -45.55
CA GLY A 35 -28.37 1.76 -45.95
C GLY A 35 -28.55 1.40 -47.42
N ASP A 36 -29.18 0.26 -47.70
CA ASP A 36 -29.80 0.02 -48.99
C ASP A 36 -31.32 0.00 -48.81
N ASN A 37 -31.95 1.04 -49.36
CA ASN A 37 -33.38 1.14 -49.53
C ASN A 37 -33.84 0.08 -50.53
N ASN A 38 -34.73 -0.79 -50.07
CA ASN A 38 -35.40 -1.80 -50.88
C ASN A 38 -36.30 -1.14 -51.94
N GLY A 39 -36.17 -1.59 -53.19
CA GLY A 39 -36.95 -1.13 -54.33
C GLY A 39 -36.93 -2.09 -55.53
N GLY A 40 -37.24 -3.37 -55.30
CA GLY A 40 -38.00 -4.22 -56.24
C GLY A 40 -37.34 -4.75 -57.53
N SER A 41 -37.35 -6.09 -57.59
CA SER A 41 -37.63 -6.93 -58.78
C SER A 41 -36.53 -7.12 -59.84
N GLY A 42 -36.09 -8.37 -60.00
CA GLY A 42 -35.43 -8.85 -61.23
C GLY A 42 -34.52 -10.05 -61.03
N ASP A 43 -34.97 -11.22 -61.52
CA ASP A 43 -34.21 -12.46 -61.68
C ASP A 43 -32.80 -12.28 -62.29
N ASN A 44 -31.81 -13.00 -61.77
CA ASN A 44 -31.02 -13.95 -62.58
C ASN A 44 -29.99 -14.75 -61.76
N ASN A 45 -29.97 -16.06 -62.00
CA ASN A 45 -28.89 -17.00 -61.72
C ASN A 45 -27.56 -16.52 -62.34
N ASN A 46 -26.44 -16.69 -61.63
CA ASN A 46 -25.29 -17.53 -62.03
C ASN A 46 -24.04 -17.27 -61.15
N GLY A 47 -23.45 -18.33 -60.60
CA GLY A 47 -21.99 -18.51 -60.48
C GLY A 47 -21.16 -17.65 -59.50
N ASN A 48 -20.60 -18.34 -58.50
CA ASN A 48 -19.19 -18.22 -58.09
C ASN A 48 -18.74 -16.95 -57.33
N GLN A 49 -18.59 -17.05 -56.01
CA GLN A 49 -17.31 -16.87 -55.30
C GLN A 49 -17.54 -16.90 -53.78
N GLY A 50 -16.67 -17.65 -53.08
CA GLY A 50 -16.67 -17.72 -51.62
C GLY A 50 -16.32 -16.36 -51.01
N GLY A 51 -17.31 -15.74 -50.39
CA GLY A 51 -17.12 -14.62 -49.46
C GLY A 51 -16.83 -15.17 -48.08
N GLN A 52 -15.59 -15.59 -47.83
CA GLN A 52 -15.06 -15.50 -46.47
C GLN A 52 -14.92 -14.01 -46.20
N ASP A 53 -15.90 -13.42 -45.52
CA ASP A 53 -15.75 -12.12 -44.87
C ASP A 53 -14.65 -12.27 -43.82
N GLY A 54 -13.40 -12.20 -44.28
CA GLY A 54 -12.25 -11.92 -43.46
C GLY A 54 -12.38 -10.47 -43.01
N GLN A 55 -13.23 -10.24 -42.00
CA GLN A 55 -13.11 -9.03 -41.20
C GLN A 55 -11.67 -9.01 -40.69
N GLN A 56 -10.84 -8.18 -41.32
CA GLN A 56 -9.50 -7.91 -40.88
C GLN A 56 -9.66 -7.14 -39.58
N THR A 57 -9.58 -7.84 -38.44
CA THR A 57 -9.63 -7.19 -37.14
C THR A 57 -8.47 -6.21 -37.08
N GLU A 58 -8.78 -4.92 -37.04
CA GLU A 58 -7.78 -3.87 -36.91
C GLU A 58 -7.04 -4.10 -35.60
N LYS A 59 -5.73 -4.36 -35.70
CA LYS A 59 -4.89 -4.59 -34.53
C LYS A 59 -4.48 -3.25 -33.95
N VAL A 60 -4.38 -3.17 -32.64
CA VAL A 60 -3.84 -2.02 -31.94
C VAL A 60 -2.40 -2.29 -31.52
N THR A 61 -1.60 -1.23 -31.48
CA THR A 61 -0.21 -1.27 -31.03
C THR A 61 -0.08 -0.36 -29.82
N PRO A 62 -0.19 -0.88 -28.58
CA PRO A 62 0.02 -0.05 -27.41
C PRO A 62 1.45 0.48 -27.37
N GLU A 63 1.60 1.78 -27.15
CA GLU A 63 2.90 2.47 -27.19
C GLU A 63 3.40 2.72 -25.77
N LEU A 64 4.30 1.88 -25.26
CA LEU A 64 4.78 1.98 -23.89
C LEU A 64 5.57 3.28 -23.65
N LYS A 65 5.20 4.03 -22.60
CA LYS A 65 5.91 5.25 -22.20
C LYS A 65 7.36 4.94 -21.83
N SER A 66 8.27 5.89 -22.04
CA SER A 66 9.65 5.78 -21.57
C SER A 66 9.78 5.81 -20.06
N GLU A 67 8.86 6.51 -19.41
CA GLU A 67 8.81 6.68 -17.98
C GLU A 67 7.35 6.65 -17.56
N VAL A 68 7.08 5.88 -16.50
CA VAL A 68 5.80 5.77 -15.84
C VAL A 68 6.04 6.20 -14.40
N SER A 69 5.49 7.34 -14.02
CA SER A 69 5.58 7.89 -12.67
C SER A 69 4.18 7.94 -12.07
N LEU A 70 3.94 7.14 -11.04
CA LEU A 70 2.65 7.00 -10.37
C LEU A 70 2.78 7.29 -8.88
N SER A 71 1.65 7.45 -8.23
CA SER A 71 1.57 7.44 -6.78
C SER A 71 0.28 6.76 -6.31
N GLY A 72 0.27 6.32 -5.06
CA GLY A 72 -0.90 5.70 -4.46
C GLY A 72 -0.55 4.86 -3.25
N SER A 73 -1.51 4.05 -2.81
CA SER A 73 -1.36 3.13 -1.70
C SER A 73 -0.33 2.04 -1.96
N LEU A 74 0.28 1.53 -0.88
CA LEU A 74 1.27 0.44 -0.94
C LEU A 74 0.71 -0.83 -1.62
N ASP A 75 -0.58 -1.11 -1.43
CA ASP A 75 -1.25 -2.31 -1.95
C ASP A 75 -1.23 -2.43 -3.49
N LYS A 76 -0.99 -1.32 -4.20
CA LYS A 76 -0.79 -1.31 -5.66
C LYS A 76 0.54 -1.92 -6.11
N ILE A 77 1.52 -2.02 -5.22
CA ILE A 77 2.85 -2.55 -5.52
C ILE A 77 3.30 -3.65 -4.56
N TYR A 78 2.65 -3.81 -3.42
CA TYR A 78 2.95 -4.84 -2.44
C TYR A 78 1.68 -5.35 -1.75
N ASP A 79 1.41 -6.63 -1.90
CA ASP A 79 0.32 -7.30 -1.19
C ASP A 79 0.82 -7.77 0.17
N SER A 80 0.32 -7.17 1.26
CA SER A 80 0.70 -7.51 2.63
C SER A 80 -0.06 -8.71 3.21
N SER A 81 -0.96 -9.33 2.43
CA SER A 81 -1.78 -10.44 2.90
C SER A 81 -0.96 -11.71 3.17
N THR A 82 -1.46 -12.53 4.10
CA THR A 82 -0.82 -13.78 4.53
C THR A 82 -1.24 -15.00 3.69
N LYS A 83 -2.21 -14.86 2.77
CA LYS A 83 -2.75 -15.94 1.94
C LYS A 83 -3.02 -15.44 0.52
N ASP A 84 -2.74 -16.29 -0.48
CA ASP A 84 -3.00 -16.01 -1.90
C ASP A 84 -2.40 -14.68 -2.40
N ARG A 85 -1.26 -14.30 -1.81
CA ARG A 85 -0.56 -13.05 -2.03
C ARG A 85 -0.16 -12.86 -3.50
N LYS A 86 -0.52 -11.73 -4.09
CA LYS A 86 -0.03 -11.32 -5.41
C LYS A 86 1.41 -10.83 -5.34
N THR A 87 2.19 -11.18 -6.35
CA THR A 87 3.52 -10.60 -6.56
C THR A 87 3.41 -9.15 -7.03
N THR A 88 4.43 -8.33 -6.80
CA THR A 88 4.52 -6.97 -7.35
C THR A 88 4.33 -6.95 -8.86
N ASN A 89 4.89 -7.93 -9.59
CA ASN A 89 4.67 -8.08 -11.03
C ASN A 89 3.18 -8.24 -11.37
N GLN A 90 2.44 -9.07 -10.63
CA GLN A 90 1.00 -9.26 -10.84
C GLN A 90 0.20 -8.01 -10.52
N LEU A 91 0.53 -7.31 -9.43
CA LEU A 91 -0.16 -6.05 -9.07
C LEU A 91 0.02 -4.98 -10.14
N ILE A 92 1.26 -4.78 -10.62
CA ILE A 92 1.53 -3.84 -11.73
C ILE A 92 0.83 -4.31 -13.02
N ALA A 93 0.83 -5.62 -13.32
CA ALA A 93 0.13 -6.14 -14.50
C ALA A 93 -1.39 -5.89 -14.44
N ASP A 94 -1.99 -6.00 -13.26
CA ASP A 94 -3.40 -5.69 -13.02
C ASP A 94 -3.67 -4.18 -13.18
N ASP A 95 -2.78 -3.31 -12.68
CA ASP A 95 -2.90 -1.85 -12.84
C ASP A 95 -2.76 -1.42 -14.31
N VAL A 96 -1.83 -2.02 -15.07
CA VAL A 96 -1.69 -1.81 -16.52
C VAL A 96 -3.00 -2.11 -17.27
N LYS A 97 -3.75 -3.13 -16.85
CA LYS A 97 -5.03 -3.50 -17.46
C LYS A 97 -6.16 -2.55 -17.06
N ALA A 98 -6.16 -2.10 -15.81
CA ALA A 98 -7.19 -1.21 -15.28
C ALA A 98 -7.02 0.23 -15.76
N HIS A 99 -5.77 0.66 -15.95
CA HIS A 99 -5.37 2.04 -16.20
C HIS A 99 -4.32 2.16 -17.32
N PRO A 100 -4.60 1.67 -18.54
CA PRO A 100 -3.63 1.68 -19.64
C PRO A 100 -3.11 3.09 -19.99
N GLU A 101 -3.90 4.14 -19.76
CA GLU A 101 -3.49 5.54 -19.91
C GLU A 101 -2.28 5.94 -19.07
N ASN A 102 -2.05 5.25 -17.95
CA ASN A 102 -0.90 5.49 -17.08
C ASN A 102 0.39 4.95 -17.71
N TYR A 103 0.31 3.90 -18.51
CA TYR A 103 1.47 3.15 -19.02
C TYR A 103 1.77 3.37 -20.49
N PHE A 104 0.74 3.64 -21.31
CA PHE A 104 0.89 3.79 -22.76
C PHE A 104 0.57 5.22 -23.21
N THR A 105 1.34 5.77 -24.15
CA THR A 105 1.11 7.12 -24.72
C THR A 105 -0.23 7.21 -25.43
N ASN A 106 -0.67 6.11 -26.03
CA ASN A 106 -1.97 5.96 -26.69
C ASN A 106 -3.00 5.20 -25.81
N GLY A 107 -2.71 5.03 -24.51
CA GLY A 107 -3.53 4.25 -23.58
C GLY A 107 -4.93 4.83 -23.34
N ASP A 108 -5.15 6.13 -23.60
CA ASP A 108 -6.46 6.78 -23.48
C ASP A 108 -7.44 6.47 -24.62
N LYS A 109 -6.94 5.92 -25.74
CA LYS A 109 -7.78 5.59 -26.88
C LYS A 109 -8.68 4.40 -26.55
N THR A 110 -9.96 4.49 -26.93
CA THR A 110 -10.98 3.49 -26.54
C THR A 110 -10.62 2.09 -27.04
N GLU A 111 -10.14 1.99 -28.27
CA GLU A 111 -9.69 0.74 -28.89
C GLU A 111 -8.50 0.10 -28.15
N VAL A 112 -7.59 0.91 -27.61
CA VAL A 112 -6.45 0.44 -26.81
C VAL A 112 -6.94 -0.04 -25.44
N LYS A 113 -7.79 0.74 -24.77
CA LYS A 113 -8.39 0.39 -23.46
C LYS A 113 -9.09 -0.96 -23.50
N GLU A 114 -10.01 -1.14 -24.45
CA GLU A 114 -10.82 -2.37 -24.55
C GLU A 114 -9.97 -3.59 -24.95
N THR A 115 -8.93 -3.39 -25.76
CA THR A 115 -8.06 -4.49 -26.17
C THR A 115 -7.16 -4.94 -25.03
N ILE A 116 -6.52 -4.01 -24.30
CA ILE A 116 -5.60 -4.34 -23.19
C ILE A 116 -6.33 -4.99 -22.03
N LYS A 117 -7.55 -4.56 -21.72
CA LYS A 117 -8.39 -5.15 -20.66
C LYS A 117 -8.53 -6.68 -20.77
N ASN A 118 -8.59 -7.18 -22.00
CA ASN A 118 -8.72 -8.61 -22.32
C ASN A 118 -7.39 -9.29 -22.66
N ALA A 119 -6.28 -8.55 -22.65
CA ALA A 119 -4.97 -9.06 -23.02
C ALA A 119 -4.30 -9.85 -21.89
N THR A 120 -3.25 -10.57 -22.25
CA THR A 120 -2.26 -11.07 -21.28
C THR A 120 -1.20 -9.99 -21.10
N VAL A 121 -1.05 -9.51 -19.87
CA VAL A 121 0.02 -8.57 -19.49
C VAL A 121 1.02 -9.33 -18.63
N THR A 122 2.27 -9.34 -19.07
CA THR A 122 3.39 -9.90 -18.32
C THR A 122 4.29 -8.77 -17.89
N VAL A 123 4.56 -8.68 -16.60
CA VAL A 123 5.49 -7.71 -16.01
C VAL A 123 6.66 -8.46 -15.41
N ASP A 124 7.88 -7.96 -15.65
CA ASP A 124 9.09 -8.44 -15.01
C ASP A 124 9.94 -7.26 -14.51
N GLY A 125 9.86 -7.01 -13.20
CA GLY A 125 10.73 -6.09 -12.49
C GLY A 125 11.93 -6.75 -11.81
N LYS A 126 12.17 -8.05 -12.04
CA LYS A 126 13.22 -8.85 -11.39
C LYS A 126 13.12 -8.83 -9.85
N PHE A 127 11.90 -8.77 -9.33
CA PHE A 127 11.64 -8.87 -7.90
C PHE A 127 11.87 -10.31 -7.45
N THR A 128 12.57 -10.48 -6.33
CA THR A 128 12.77 -11.80 -5.71
C THR A 128 11.42 -12.40 -5.33
N THR A 129 11.11 -13.57 -5.87
CA THR A 129 9.88 -14.32 -5.53
C THR A 129 10.14 -15.50 -4.61
N GLU A 130 11.40 -15.93 -4.49
CA GLU A 130 11.79 -17.06 -3.65
C GLU A 130 12.29 -16.60 -2.28
N GLU A 131 11.70 -17.10 -1.20
CA GLU A 131 12.10 -16.73 0.17
C GLU A 131 13.57 -17.03 0.47
N THR A 132 14.17 -18.03 -0.18
CA THR A 132 15.56 -18.43 0.02
C THR A 132 16.57 -17.40 -0.47
N GLU A 133 16.18 -16.58 -1.44
CA GLU A 133 17.03 -15.57 -2.07
C GLU A 133 16.94 -14.20 -1.38
N SER A 134 15.81 -13.91 -0.70
CA SER A 134 15.64 -12.63 0.00
C SER A 134 16.62 -12.50 1.19
N PRO A 135 17.24 -11.33 1.41
CA PRO A 135 18.06 -11.06 2.59
C PRO A 135 17.24 -10.99 3.88
N TRP A 136 15.91 -10.82 3.80
CA TRP A 136 14.99 -10.82 4.94
C TRP A 136 14.72 -12.24 5.43
N LYS A 137 15.53 -12.72 6.37
CA LYS A 137 15.53 -14.12 6.84
C LYS A 137 15.16 -14.23 8.32
N ASP A 138 15.14 -15.44 8.86
CA ASP A 138 14.92 -15.74 10.28
C ASP A 138 13.48 -15.44 10.78
N VAL A 139 13.36 -14.84 11.97
CA VAL A 139 12.09 -14.73 12.70
C VAL A 139 11.16 -13.74 12.00
N ALA A 140 9.86 -14.03 11.92
CA ALA A 140 8.87 -13.14 11.32
C ALA A 140 8.48 -11.98 12.25
N TYR A 141 7.91 -10.91 11.70
CA TYR A 141 7.12 -9.96 12.47
C TYR A 141 5.66 -10.39 12.40
N LEU A 142 5.02 -10.63 13.54
CA LEU A 142 3.59 -10.91 13.61
C LEU A 142 2.92 -9.78 14.38
N ASP A 143 1.95 -9.13 13.74
CA ASP A 143 1.16 -8.06 14.35
C ASP A 143 -0.31 -8.45 14.61
N GLU A 144 -0.80 -9.53 14.02
CA GLU A 144 -2.18 -9.94 14.24
C GLU A 144 -2.39 -10.44 15.68
N SER A 145 -3.30 -9.79 16.42
CA SER A 145 -3.65 -10.15 17.80
C SER A 145 -4.22 -11.57 17.93
N SER A 146 -4.72 -12.15 16.83
CA SER A 146 -5.25 -13.51 16.76
C SER A 146 -4.19 -14.59 16.57
N ASP A 147 -2.95 -14.25 16.21
CA ASP A 147 -1.89 -15.26 16.08
C ASP A 147 -1.27 -15.56 17.45
N ALA A 148 -1.52 -16.78 17.95
CA ALA A 148 -0.96 -17.26 19.21
C ALA A 148 0.58 -17.24 19.25
N ASN A 149 1.25 -17.17 18.10
CA ASN A 149 2.69 -17.07 17.99
C ASN A 149 3.21 -15.63 18.19
N LYS A 150 2.34 -14.60 18.14
CA LYS A 150 2.74 -13.18 18.30
C LYS A 150 3.43 -12.91 19.64
N THR A 151 3.11 -13.68 20.68
CA THR A 151 3.67 -13.50 22.04
C THR A 151 4.97 -14.28 22.29
N ASP A 152 5.45 -15.08 21.34
CA ASP A 152 6.66 -15.89 21.47
C ASP A 152 7.81 -15.25 20.66
N ALA A 153 8.83 -14.74 21.36
CA ALA A 153 9.98 -14.07 20.75
C ALA A 153 10.78 -14.95 19.75
N ASN A 154 10.63 -16.28 19.82
CA ASN A 154 11.27 -17.19 18.86
C ASN A 154 10.48 -17.34 17.55
N LYS A 155 9.24 -16.85 17.52
CA LYS A 155 8.33 -16.95 16.36
C LYS A 155 7.96 -15.59 15.80
N SER A 156 7.82 -14.60 16.67
CA SER A 156 7.64 -13.21 16.31
C SER A 156 8.68 -12.35 17.00
N TRP A 157 9.50 -11.63 16.24
CA TRP A 157 10.45 -10.72 16.86
C TRP A 157 9.76 -9.48 17.47
N SER A 158 8.48 -9.21 17.13
CA SER A 158 7.67 -8.20 17.81
C SER A 158 7.44 -8.51 19.31
N ALA A 159 7.58 -9.77 19.71
CA ALA A 159 7.54 -10.20 21.12
C ALA A 159 8.90 -10.10 21.84
N THR A 160 9.93 -9.57 21.18
CA THR A 160 11.23 -9.36 21.82
C THR A 160 11.07 -8.44 23.03
N LYS A 161 11.54 -8.89 24.19
CA LYS A 161 11.50 -8.10 25.41
C LYS A 161 12.36 -6.84 25.26
N ASP A 162 11.87 -5.72 25.77
CA ASP A 162 12.58 -4.43 25.78
C ASP A 162 12.91 -3.90 24.37
N LEU A 163 12.17 -4.36 23.35
CA LEU A 163 12.22 -3.84 21.98
C LEU A 163 11.87 -2.36 21.98
N LYS A 164 12.78 -1.51 21.49
CA LYS A 164 12.60 -0.06 21.51
C LYS A 164 12.07 0.45 20.17
N PRO A 165 10.87 1.04 20.11
CA PRO A 165 10.37 1.63 18.88
C PRO A 165 11.15 2.90 18.54
N VAL A 166 11.55 3.03 17.28
CA VAL A 166 12.22 4.21 16.72
C VAL A 166 11.51 4.56 15.43
N LEU A 167 10.76 5.66 15.43
CA LEU A 167 10.12 6.17 14.22
C LEU A 167 11.19 6.75 13.29
N PHE A 168 11.11 6.40 12.01
CA PHE A 168 11.95 6.98 10.97
C PHE A 168 11.75 8.50 10.96
N PRO A 169 12.81 9.31 11.10
CA PRO A 169 12.64 10.74 11.29
C PRO A 169 12.09 11.42 10.04
N THR A 170 11.05 12.24 10.20
CA THR A 170 10.42 13.02 9.11
C THR A 170 11.36 14.02 8.43
N THR A 171 12.49 14.35 9.08
CA THR A 171 13.57 15.16 8.51
C THR A 171 14.46 14.39 7.54
N SER A 172 14.33 13.06 7.48
CA SER A 172 15.10 12.23 6.57
C SER A 172 14.48 12.26 5.17
N ASP A 173 15.31 12.04 4.15
CA ASP A 173 14.84 11.87 2.78
C ASP A 173 14.08 10.55 2.61
N GLN A 174 13.14 10.53 1.67
CA GLN A 174 12.50 9.28 1.25
C GLN A 174 13.57 8.33 0.70
N ILE A 175 13.38 7.04 0.90
CA ILE A 175 14.27 5.99 0.40
C ILE A 175 13.68 5.46 -0.90
N ASP A 176 14.28 5.83 -2.02
CA ASP A 176 13.99 5.13 -3.28
C ASP A 176 14.50 3.69 -3.15
N ILE A 177 13.76 2.69 -3.60
CA ILE A 177 14.16 1.29 -3.58
C ILE A 177 13.80 0.64 -4.91
N LYS A 178 14.54 -0.39 -5.31
CA LYS A 178 14.19 -1.24 -6.45
C LYS A 178 13.30 -2.41 -6.05
N SER A 179 13.33 -2.80 -4.78
CA SER A 179 12.57 -3.88 -4.18
C SER A 179 12.75 -3.82 -2.65
N LEU A 180 12.00 -4.62 -1.90
CA LEU A 180 12.25 -4.74 -0.46
C LEU A 180 13.65 -5.29 -0.15
N ASP A 181 14.24 -6.11 -1.02
CA ASP A 181 15.62 -6.57 -0.85
C ASP A 181 16.64 -5.43 -1.03
N ASP A 182 16.34 -4.47 -1.91
CA ASP A 182 17.10 -3.23 -2.04
C ASP A 182 16.95 -2.35 -0.80
N LEU A 183 15.76 -2.31 -0.16
CA LEU A 183 15.58 -1.66 1.14
C LEU A 183 16.54 -2.22 2.19
N HIS A 184 16.67 -3.55 2.29
CA HIS A 184 17.64 -4.19 3.21
C HIS A 184 19.06 -3.68 2.96
N SER A 185 19.44 -3.59 1.68
CA SER A 185 20.78 -3.16 1.27
C SER A 185 21.02 -1.66 1.52
N LYS A 186 19.98 -0.83 1.36
CA LYS A 186 20.03 0.61 1.64
C LYS A 186 20.04 0.94 3.13
N LEU A 187 19.45 0.08 3.97
CA LEU A 187 19.55 0.14 5.42
C LEU A 187 20.89 -0.44 5.93
N ASN A 188 21.99 -0.01 5.32
CA ASN A 188 23.34 -0.36 5.77
C ASN A 188 23.75 0.43 7.02
N GLU A 189 24.90 0.09 7.61
CA GLU A 189 25.37 0.70 8.86
C GLU A 189 25.45 2.24 8.78
N ALA A 190 25.91 2.80 7.67
CA ALA A 190 26.02 4.25 7.51
C ALA A 190 24.63 4.92 7.53
N LYS A 191 23.67 4.37 6.77
CA LYS A 191 22.30 4.90 6.76
C LYS A 191 21.61 4.72 8.10
N LEU A 192 21.79 3.57 8.75
CA LEU A 192 21.23 3.35 10.09
C LEU A 192 21.80 4.32 11.13
N LYS A 193 23.12 4.60 11.12
CA LYS A 193 23.70 5.62 12.01
C LYS A 193 23.09 7.00 11.78
N GLU A 194 22.90 7.40 10.53
CA GLU A 194 22.24 8.66 10.16
C GLU A 194 20.80 8.70 10.71
N VAL A 195 20.00 7.68 10.43
CA VAL A 195 18.60 7.56 10.88
C VAL A 195 18.50 7.61 12.40
N PHE A 196 19.30 6.81 13.11
CA PHE A 196 19.27 6.75 14.57
C PHE A 196 19.79 8.04 15.22
N THR A 197 20.74 8.73 14.59
CA THR A 197 21.19 10.06 15.03
C THR A 197 20.08 11.11 14.86
N ASN A 198 19.41 11.12 13.70
CA ASN A 198 18.28 12.00 13.42
C ASN A 198 17.09 11.72 14.35
N ALA A 199 16.89 10.45 14.74
CA ALA A 199 15.92 10.02 15.74
C ALA A 199 16.37 10.35 17.18
N LYS A 200 17.53 10.99 17.37
CA LYS A 200 18.09 11.42 18.66
C LYS A 200 18.38 10.25 19.61
N ILE A 201 18.72 9.08 19.07
CA ILE A 201 19.16 7.94 19.86
C ILE A 201 20.56 8.20 20.40
N ALA A 202 20.72 8.08 21.72
CA ALA A 202 21.98 8.38 22.39
C ALA A 202 23.12 7.46 21.92
N ASN A 203 24.29 8.05 21.65
CA ASN A 203 25.50 7.36 21.18
C ASN A 203 25.31 6.59 19.86
N ALA A 204 24.35 6.99 19.01
CA ALA A 204 24.15 6.36 17.71
C ALA A 204 25.44 6.38 16.84
N ASP A 205 26.24 7.42 16.94
CA ASP A 205 27.54 7.59 16.27
C ASP A 205 28.57 6.51 16.65
N LYS A 206 28.49 5.99 17.88
CA LYS A 206 29.40 4.96 18.44
C LYS A 206 28.82 3.56 18.42
N THR A 207 27.58 3.41 17.98
CA THR A 207 26.87 2.13 17.95
C THR A 207 27.00 1.52 16.57
N THR A 208 27.35 0.24 16.48
CA THR A 208 27.26 -0.52 15.23
C THR A 208 25.84 -1.05 15.10
N PHE A 209 25.19 -0.77 13.96
CA PHE A 209 23.83 -1.22 13.69
C PHE A 209 23.82 -2.31 12.64
N THR A 210 22.95 -3.30 12.80
CA THR A 210 22.76 -4.39 11.84
C THR A 210 21.30 -4.77 11.75
N VAL A 211 20.79 -4.85 10.53
CA VAL A 211 19.44 -5.38 10.26
C VAL A 211 19.39 -6.87 10.56
N LYS A 212 18.29 -7.31 11.18
CA LYS A 212 18.01 -8.70 11.55
C LYS A 212 16.59 -9.05 11.13
N ASN A 213 16.32 -10.36 11.06
CA ASN A 213 14.99 -10.94 10.93
C ASN A 213 14.22 -10.53 9.66
N LYS A 214 13.00 -11.06 9.49
CA LYS A 214 12.11 -10.65 8.39
C LYS A 214 11.50 -9.31 8.72
N LEU A 215 11.32 -8.45 7.73
CA LEU A 215 10.53 -7.23 7.87
C LEU A 215 9.07 -7.53 8.23
N GLY A 216 8.39 -6.54 8.79
CA GLY A 216 6.97 -6.58 9.12
C GLY A 216 6.20 -5.39 8.56
N PHE A 217 4.88 -5.52 8.55
CA PHE A 217 3.98 -4.41 8.25
C PHE A 217 2.86 -4.36 9.28
N THR A 218 2.47 -3.16 9.65
CA THR A 218 1.28 -2.87 10.44
C THR A 218 0.39 -1.96 9.61
N ASN A 219 -0.92 -2.24 9.58
CA ASN A 219 -1.98 -1.50 8.86
C ASN A 219 -1.68 -1.11 7.39
N SER A 220 -0.66 -1.70 6.77
CA SER A 220 -0.11 -1.33 5.45
C SER A 220 0.43 0.11 5.34
N ASP A 221 0.60 0.81 6.47
CA ASP A 221 1.10 2.18 6.55
C ASP A 221 2.52 2.27 7.15
N LEU A 222 2.94 1.26 7.92
CA LEU A 222 4.20 1.23 8.66
C LEU A 222 4.98 -0.06 8.40
N ILE A 223 6.25 0.10 8.03
CA ILE A 223 7.23 -0.98 7.87
C ILE A 223 8.02 -1.14 9.16
N HIS A 224 8.11 -2.36 9.65
CA HIS A 224 8.85 -2.73 10.85
C HIS A 224 10.16 -3.43 10.47
N VAL A 225 11.29 -2.87 10.89
CA VAL A 225 12.63 -3.41 10.65
C VAL A 225 13.32 -3.66 11.98
N ASN A 226 13.68 -4.92 12.25
CA ASN A 226 14.45 -5.24 13.44
C ASN A 226 15.92 -4.84 13.26
N VAL A 227 16.42 -3.99 14.13
CA VAL A 227 17.81 -3.49 14.11
C VAL A 227 18.47 -3.81 15.45
N GLU A 228 19.55 -4.59 15.42
CA GLU A 228 20.43 -4.77 16.57
C GLU A 228 21.47 -3.65 16.59
N GLY A 229 21.50 -2.87 17.67
CA GLY A 229 22.57 -1.92 17.96
C GLY A 229 23.53 -2.48 19.00
N ASP A 230 24.83 -2.49 18.68
CA ASP A 230 25.91 -2.87 19.60
C ASP A 230 26.77 -1.66 19.93
N ASN A 231 26.71 -1.21 21.19
CA ASN A 231 27.58 -0.18 21.72
C ASN A 231 28.55 -0.81 22.72
N SER A 232 29.77 -1.10 22.25
CA SER A 232 30.85 -1.65 23.07
C SER A 232 30.46 -2.93 23.83
N GLY A 233 29.73 -3.83 23.18
CA GLY A 233 29.24 -5.10 23.71
C GLY A 233 27.85 -5.03 24.34
N THR A 234 27.28 -3.83 24.52
CA THR A 234 25.91 -3.67 24.99
C THR A 234 24.95 -3.70 23.80
N LYS A 235 24.18 -4.78 23.70
CA LYS A 235 23.20 -4.98 22.63
C LYS A 235 21.84 -4.43 23.00
N THR A 236 21.24 -3.66 22.10
CA THR A 236 19.86 -3.17 22.18
C THR A 236 19.14 -3.54 20.90
N GLN A 237 17.92 -4.07 21.02
CA GLN A 237 17.06 -4.33 19.86
C GLN A 237 16.11 -3.15 19.64
N TYR A 238 16.02 -2.71 18.40
CA TYR A 238 15.17 -1.62 17.99
C TYR A 238 14.17 -2.10 16.93
N ASP A 239 12.94 -1.62 17.05
CA ASP A 239 11.95 -1.66 15.99
C ASP A 239 12.06 -0.34 15.23
N LEU A 240 12.80 -0.32 14.12
CA LEU A 240 12.82 0.83 13.22
C LEU A 240 11.52 0.83 12.43
N GLN A 241 10.68 1.81 12.72
CA GLN A 241 9.34 2.00 12.18
C GLN A 241 9.42 3.01 11.03
N ILE A 242 9.36 2.55 9.79
CA ILE A 242 9.47 3.39 8.60
C ILE A 242 8.06 3.56 8.01
N PRO A 243 7.49 4.77 8.00
CA PRO A 243 6.26 5.01 7.25
C PRO A 243 6.44 4.58 5.81
N THR A 244 5.45 3.89 5.26
CA THR A 244 5.50 3.42 3.87
C THR A 244 5.62 4.57 2.88
N SER A 245 5.08 5.75 3.23
CA SER A 245 5.25 6.99 2.45
C SER A 245 6.67 7.58 2.49
N ASP A 246 7.57 7.06 3.34
CA ASP A 246 9.00 7.34 3.25
C ASP A 246 9.74 6.47 2.23
N ILE A 247 9.03 5.63 1.47
CA ILE A 247 9.60 4.73 0.48
C ILE A 247 9.04 5.07 -0.91
N ASN A 248 9.90 5.07 -1.92
CA ASN A 248 9.50 5.11 -3.34
C ASN A 248 10.00 3.84 -4.03
N LEU A 249 9.21 3.24 -4.91
CA LEU A 249 9.68 2.16 -5.79
C LEU A 249 10.19 2.77 -7.11
N SER A 250 11.46 2.56 -7.45
CA SER A 250 12.08 3.07 -8.68
C SER A 250 12.81 1.94 -9.40
N VAL A 251 12.20 1.41 -10.46
CA VAL A 251 12.71 0.33 -11.30
C VAL A 251 13.09 0.88 -12.67
N SER A 252 14.39 0.94 -12.96
CA SER A 252 14.91 1.63 -14.16
C SER A 252 14.61 0.93 -15.49
N ASP A 253 14.35 -0.38 -15.46
CA ASP A 253 14.17 -1.22 -16.65
C ASP A 253 13.08 -2.28 -16.37
N LEU A 254 11.88 -1.80 -16.03
CA LEU A 254 10.72 -2.65 -15.82
C LEU A 254 10.24 -3.17 -17.16
N SER A 255 10.22 -4.49 -17.36
CA SER A 255 9.71 -5.10 -18.57
C SER A 255 8.20 -5.26 -18.51
N ILE A 256 7.48 -4.77 -19.52
CA ILE A 256 6.04 -4.91 -19.72
C ILE A 256 5.80 -5.44 -21.13
N LYS A 257 5.15 -6.60 -21.21
CA LYS A 257 4.76 -7.24 -22.46
C LYS A 257 3.25 -7.43 -22.49
N VAL A 258 2.60 -6.93 -23.54
CA VAL A 258 1.16 -7.09 -23.76
C VAL A 258 0.90 -7.98 -24.97
N GLU A 259 0.14 -9.05 -24.78
CA GLU A 259 -0.16 -10.03 -25.84
C GLU A 259 -1.66 -10.33 -25.90
N GLY A 260 -2.21 -10.42 -27.12
CA GLY A 260 -3.62 -10.73 -27.35
C GLY A 260 -3.96 -10.81 -28.83
N THR A 261 -5.15 -11.32 -29.16
CA THR A 261 -5.58 -11.59 -30.54
C THR A 261 -5.58 -10.34 -31.44
N ASN A 262 -5.85 -9.16 -30.87
CA ASN A 262 -5.93 -7.89 -31.58
C ASN A 262 -4.77 -6.94 -31.24
N ILE A 263 -3.63 -7.48 -30.78
CA ILE A 263 -2.45 -6.70 -30.41
C ILE A 263 -1.31 -7.02 -31.37
N GLU A 264 -0.66 -5.99 -31.90
CA GLU A 264 0.59 -6.15 -32.65
C GLU A 264 1.78 -6.32 -31.72
N ALA A 265 2.82 -6.99 -32.20
CA ALA A 265 4.06 -7.14 -31.45
C ALA A 265 4.70 -5.75 -31.21
N GLN A 266 5.09 -5.49 -29.96
CA GLN A 266 5.72 -4.23 -29.57
C GLN A 266 7.23 -4.29 -29.80
N GLU A 267 7.80 -3.21 -30.35
CA GLU A 267 9.26 -3.05 -30.44
C GLU A 267 9.89 -2.72 -29.09
N LYS A 268 9.16 -2.00 -28.23
CA LYS A 268 9.59 -1.58 -26.90
C LYS A 268 8.78 -2.28 -25.82
N THR A 269 9.50 -2.94 -24.92
CA THR A 269 8.91 -3.66 -23.80
C THR A 269 9.46 -3.22 -22.45
N SER A 270 10.28 -2.16 -22.35
CA SER A 270 10.77 -1.69 -21.06
C SER A 270 10.56 -0.20 -20.82
N THR A 271 10.43 0.16 -19.54
CA THR A 271 10.16 1.51 -19.07
C THR A 271 10.86 1.77 -17.74
N LYS A 272 11.16 3.04 -17.44
CA LYS A 272 11.48 3.47 -16.08
C LYS A 272 10.17 3.59 -15.30
N PHE A 273 10.03 2.82 -14.23
CA PHE A 273 8.83 2.81 -13.39
C PHE A 273 9.15 3.40 -12.02
N ASP A 274 8.55 4.54 -11.71
CA ASP A 274 8.61 5.18 -10.41
C ASP A 274 7.23 5.19 -9.77
N PHE A 275 7.14 4.78 -8.51
CA PHE A 275 5.92 4.77 -7.73
C PHE A 275 6.18 5.42 -6.36
N ASN A 276 5.59 6.58 -6.12
CA ASN A 276 5.63 7.27 -4.84
C ASN A 276 4.51 6.73 -3.94
N ILE A 277 4.88 6.04 -2.86
CA ILE A 277 3.88 5.51 -1.93
C ILE A 277 3.28 6.70 -1.17
N GLY A 278 1.97 6.89 -1.30
CA GLY A 278 1.26 7.99 -0.66
C GLY A 278 1.01 7.73 0.82
N ILE A 279 0.70 8.81 1.55
CA ILE A 279 0.21 8.76 2.93
C ILE A 279 -1.19 8.13 2.90
N ASP A 280 -1.39 7.06 3.67
CA ASP A 280 -2.73 6.53 3.93
C ASP A 280 -3.50 7.50 4.84
N SER A 281 -4.68 7.92 4.41
CA SER A 281 -5.55 8.82 5.17
C SER A 281 -6.42 8.09 6.19
N LYS A 282 -6.42 6.76 6.16
CA LYS A 282 -7.18 5.94 7.11
C LYS A 282 -6.51 5.98 8.49
N GLU A 283 -7.28 6.41 9.49
CA GLU A 283 -6.85 6.41 10.88
C GLU A 283 -7.02 5.04 11.55
N ASN A 284 -6.15 4.74 12.51
CA ASN A 284 -6.13 3.52 13.32
C ASN A 284 -6.24 3.84 14.82
N PHE A 285 -6.96 4.91 15.16
CA PHE A 285 -7.13 5.40 16.52
C PHE A 285 -7.77 4.35 17.42
N ASN A 286 -7.17 4.19 18.60
CA ASN A 286 -7.73 3.41 19.67
C ASN A 286 -7.61 4.18 20.97
N GLN A 287 -8.76 4.62 21.50
CA GLN A 287 -8.83 5.32 22.78
C GLN A 287 -8.29 4.46 23.95
N GLY A 288 -8.30 3.13 23.80
CA GLY A 288 -7.83 2.18 24.80
C GLY A 288 -8.60 2.30 26.11
N SER A 289 -7.88 2.28 27.23
CA SER A 289 -8.45 2.46 28.57
C SER A 289 -8.48 3.91 29.05
N THR A 290 -8.18 4.88 28.18
CA THR A 290 -8.17 6.30 28.55
C THR A 290 -9.59 6.78 28.81
N GLU A 291 -9.93 6.99 30.08
CA GLU A 291 -11.23 7.50 30.47
C GLU A 291 -11.26 9.04 30.42
N ILE A 292 -12.21 9.57 29.67
CA ILE A 292 -12.46 11.01 29.58
C ILE A 292 -13.86 11.27 30.17
N ALA A 293 -13.92 12.09 31.21
CA ALA A 293 -15.17 12.42 31.88
C ALA A 293 -15.37 13.93 32.03
N TYR A 294 -16.64 14.35 31.95
CA TYR A 294 -17.12 15.72 32.17
C TYR A 294 -18.45 15.72 32.95
N ASN A 295 -18.67 16.77 33.73
CA ASN A 295 -19.92 16.92 34.49
C ASN A 295 -21.13 17.20 33.60
N THR A 296 -20.94 17.99 32.54
CA THR A 296 -21.99 18.38 31.58
C THR A 296 -21.41 18.44 30.17
N LYS A 297 -22.26 18.32 29.16
CA LYS A 297 -21.85 18.35 27.74
C LYS A 297 -21.25 19.69 27.33
N ASP A 298 -21.74 20.79 27.88
CA ASP A 298 -21.29 22.16 27.56
C ASP A 298 -19.83 22.45 27.99
N LEU A 299 -19.24 21.57 28.80
CA LEU A 299 -17.85 21.68 29.23
C LEU A 299 -16.87 20.91 28.35
N VAL A 300 -17.35 20.10 27.41
CA VAL A 300 -16.48 19.35 26.51
C VAL A 300 -15.80 20.33 25.55
N LYS A 301 -14.47 20.43 25.64
CA LYS A 301 -13.63 21.27 24.78
C LYS A 301 -12.58 20.43 24.10
N VAL A 302 -12.36 20.67 22.81
CA VAL A 302 -11.41 19.90 21.99
C VAL A 302 -10.01 19.88 22.59
N ASP A 303 -9.50 21.03 23.02
CA ASP A 303 -8.16 21.16 23.58
C ASP A 303 -7.96 20.30 24.85
N GLU A 304 -8.94 20.30 25.76
CA GLU A 304 -8.87 19.49 26.98
C GLU A 304 -9.03 17.99 26.71
N VAL A 305 -9.83 17.63 25.70
CA VAL A 305 -9.97 16.23 25.25
C VAL A 305 -8.65 15.74 24.66
N LEU A 306 -8.01 16.53 23.80
CA LEU A 306 -6.71 16.21 23.21
C LEU A 306 -5.60 16.15 24.27
N GLU A 307 -5.62 17.03 25.28
CA GLU A 307 -4.71 16.95 26.43
C GLU A 307 -4.88 15.63 27.20
N LYS A 308 -6.13 15.21 27.48
CA LYS A 308 -6.43 13.94 28.16
C LYS A 308 -6.03 12.70 27.34
N LEU A 309 -6.05 12.80 26.01
CA LEU A 309 -5.53 11.77 25.11
C LEU A 309 -3.99 11.79 25.00
N GLY A 310 -3.32 12.81 25.55
CA GLY A 310 -1.88 13.00 25.39
C GLY A 310 -1.45 13.54 24.02
N PHE A 311 -2.42 14.03 23.23
CA PHE A 311 -2.23 14.59 21.88
C PHE A 311 -1.97 16.09 21.88
N ALA A 312 -2.10 16.73 23.03
CA ALA A 312 -1.77 18.14 23.19
C ALA A 312 -1.17 18.41 24.56
N LYS A 313 -0.42 19.50 24.65
CA LYS A 313 0.17 19.99 25.89
C LYS A 313 -0.24 21.42 26.13
N LYS A 314 -0.51 21.72 27.39
CA LYS A 314 -0.78 23.09 27.82
C LYS A 314 0.51 23.89 27.87
N ASN A 315 0.58 24.96 27.09
CA ASN A 315 1.67 25.92 27.09
C ASN A 315 1.12 27.27 27.56
N GLY A 316 1.08 27.45 28.89
CA GLY A 316 0.47 28.63 29.52
C GLY A 316 -1.05 28.68 29.29
N SER A 317 -1.50 29.67 28.51
CA SER A 317 -2.92 29.88 28.19
C SER A 317 -3.36 29.24 26.87
N SER A 318 -2.42 28.73 26.08
CA SER A 318 -2.66 28.07 24.80
C SER A 318 -2.41 26.57 24.91
N THR A 319 -3.13 25.79 24.12
CA THR A 319 -2.90 24.35 23.95
C THR A 319 -2.16 24.14 22.63
N GLU A 320 -1.05 23.43 22.69
CA GLU A 320 -0.20 23.11 21.53
C GLU A 320 -0.34 21.61 21.21
N LEU A 321 -0.60 21.29 19.95
CA LEU A 321 -0.72 19.89 19.51
C LEU A 321 0.64 19.20 19.54
N ASP A 322 0.69 18.01 20.13
CA ASP A 322 1.85 17.12 20.09
C ASP A 322 1.75 16.25 18.84
N ASN A 323 2.29 16.76 17.73
CA ASN A 323 2.23 16.09 16.43
C ASN A 323 2.82 14.68 16.45
N ASP A 324 3.91 14.45 17.18
CA ASP A 324 4.53 13.13 17.29
C ASP A 324 3.59 12.15 18.00
N ALA A 325 2.87 12.60 19.03
CA ALA A 325 1.87 11.78 19.72
C ALA A 325 0.64 11.51 18.86
N ILE A 326 0.14 12.51 18.12
CA ILE A 326 -1.01 12.36 17.21
C ILE A 326 -0.68 11.39 16.07
N ILE A 327 0.47 11.55 15.42
CA ILE A 327 0.91 10.66 14.32
C ILE A 327 0.94 9.21 14.80
N LYS A 328 1.53 8.95 15.97
CA LYS A 328 1.58 7.60 16.55
C LYS A 328 0.20 7.08 16.97
N GLY A 329 -0.65 7.97 17.49
CA GLY A 329 -1.98 7.62 17.97
C GLY A 329 -2.99 7.36 16.86
N LEU A 330 -2.86 8.03 15.72
CA LEU A 330 -3.74 7.90 14.56
C LEU A 330 -3.17 6.97 13.48
N GLY A 331 -1.86 6.71 13.46
CA GLY A 331 -1.20 5.94 12.40
C GLY A 331 -1.06 6.71 11.08
N ILE A 332 -1.20 8.03 11.08
CA ILE A 332 -1.06 8.84 9.86
C ILE A 332 0.24 9.61 9.93
N TYR A 333 1.21 9.18 9.13
CA TYR A 333 2.59 9.64 9.15
C TYR A 333 2.87 10.73 8.12
N ASN A 334 4.00 11.44 8.27
CA ASN A 334 4.48 12.47 7.34
C ASN A 334 3.51 13.64 7.12
N VAL A 335 2.72 13.96 8.15
CA VAL A 335 1.80 15.11 8.18
C VAL A 335 2.03 15.98 9.41
N ASN A 336 1.60 17.24 9.34
CA ASN A 336 1.38 18.10 10.48
C ASN A 336 -0.12 18.29 10.68
N PHE A 337 -0.59 18.04 11.89
CA PHE A 337 -1.94 18.25 12.36
C PHE A 337 -2.14 19.66 12.91
N SER A 338 -3.32 20.23 12.63
CA SER A 338 -3.76 21.55 13.08
C SER A 338 -5.29 21.64 13.10
N GLY A 339 -5.85 22.81 13.42
CA GLY A 339 -7.27 23.13 13.19
C GLY A 339 -8.24 22.21 13.92
N GLN A 340 -7.96 21.94 15.19
CA GLN A 340 -8.73 21.00 15.99
C GLN A 340 -10.18 21.45 16.21
N GLU A 341 -11.11 20.53 15.96
CA GLU A 341 -12.54 20.70 16.20
C GLU A 341 -13.09 19.45 16.91
N ILE A 342 -14.15 19.61 17.71
CA ILE A 342 -14.90 18.50 18.27
C ILE A 342 -16.40 18.75 18.08
N LYS A 343 -17.13 17.71 17.68
CA LYS A 343 -18.59 17.74 17.54
C LYS A 343 -19.20 16.52 18.21
N GLU A 344 -20.32 16.71 18.89
CA GLU A 344 -21.10 15.57 19.40
C GLU A 344 -21.60 14.75 18.21
N LYS A 345 -21.35 13.45 18.23
CA LYS A 345 -21.86 12.56 17.18
C LYS A 345 -23.35 12.38 17.41
N THR A 346 -24.18 12.75 16.44
CA THR A 346 -25.63 12.68 16.59
C THR A 346 -26.06 11.22 16.74
N VAL A 347 -26.55 10.84 17.93
CA VAL A 347 -27.07 9.49 18.21
C VAL A 347 -28.59 9.49 18.06
N THR A 348 -29.13 8.50 17.35
CA THR A 348 -30.59 8.36 17.10
C THR A 348 -31.34 7.61 18.21
N THR A 349 -30.67 7.22 19.30
CA THR A 349 -31.27 6.42 20.39
C THR A 349 -30.98 7.00 21.79
N ARG A 350 -31.96 6.85 22.70
CA ARG A 350 -32.06 7.49 24.02
C ARG A 350 -30.85 7.26 24.95
N GLU A 351 -30.47 8.35 25.62
CA GLU A 351 -29.60 8.49 26.81
C GLU A 351 -28.64 7.33 27.13
N GLN A 352 -27.40 7.46 26.65
CA GLN A 352 -26.25 6.80 27.28
C GLN A 352 -25.50 7.78 28.18
N LYS A 353 -25.03 7.29 29.33
CA LYS A 353 -24.09 7.99 30.23
C LYS A 353 -22.76 8.34 29.54
N ASP A 354 -22.45 7.62 28.47
CA ASP A 354 -21.27 7.81 27.65
C ASP A 354 -21.74 8.40 26.31
N THR A 355 -21.19 9.55 25.93
CA THR A 355 -21.51 10.27 24.69
C THR A 355 -20.30 10.20 23.76
N THR A 356 -20.53 9.82 22.51
CA THR A 356 -19.48 9.82 21.48
C THR A 356 -19.36 11.19 20.84
N TYR A 357 -18.14 11.67 20.70
CA TYR A 357 -17.79 12.89 19.99
C TYR A 357 -16.84 12.54 18.85
N THR A 358 -16.99 13.22 17.72
CA THR A 358 -16.03 13.14 16.61
C THR A 358 -15.07 14.32 16.75
N VAL A 359 -13.79 14.01 16.90
CA VAL A 359 -12.70 14.98 16.84
C VAL A 359 -12.22 15.05 15.40
N SER A 360 -12.03 16.26 14.88
CA SER A 360 -11.52 16.51 13.54
C SER A 360 -10.25 17.34 13.61
N LEU A 361 -9.21 16.92 12.88
CA LEU A 361 -7.94 17.63 12.73
C LEU A 361 -7.66 17.83 11.24
N LYS A 362 -7.06 18.97 10.90
CA LYS A 362 -6.49 19.22 9.57
C LYS A 362 -5.09 18.64 9.49
N ALA A 363 -4.89 17.64 8.64
CA ALA A 363 -3.61 17.05 8.34
C ALA A 363 -3.06 17.63 7.05
N LYS A 364 -1.84 18.17 7.09
CA LYS A 364 -1.12 18.65 5.91
C LYS A 364 0.21 17.90 5.77
N PRO A 365 0.53 17.31 4.61
CA PRO A 365 1.83 16.70 4.38
C PRO A 365 2.99 17.63 4.77
N THR A 366 4.03 17.08 5.42
CA THR A 366 5.16 17.86 5.96
C THR A 366 6.00 18.51 4.86
N SER A 367 5.95 17.96 3.64
CA SER A 367 6.48 18.59 2.44
C SER A 367 5.73 18.13 1.19
N ASN A 368 5.99 18.78 0.06
CA ASN A 368 5.41 18.45 -1.25
C ASN A 368 5.92 17.13 -1.86
N LYS A 369 6.91 16.47 -1.25
CA LYS A 369 7.37 15.14 -1.68
C LYS A 369 6.36 14.05 -1.30
N TYR A 370 5.61 14.28 -0.23
CA TYR A 370 4.56 13.39 0.22
C TYR A 370 3.22 13.78 -0.40
N VAL A 371 2.50 12.77 -0.89
CA VAL A 371 1.17 12.90 -1.47
C VAL A 371 0.21 11.95 -0.74
N TRP A 372 -1.09 12.19 -0.81
CA TRP A 372 -2.08 11.25 -0.31
C TRP A 372 -2.26 10.06 -1.25
N ALA A 373 -2.46 8.88 -0.68
CA ALA A 373 -2.56 7.62 -1.42
C ALA A 373 -3.82 7.52 -2.31
N ASP A 374 -4.88 8.27 -1.98
CA ASP A 374 -6.21 8.22 -2.58
C ASP A 374 -6.41 9.22 -3.74
N ASP A 375 -5.71 10.36 -3.74
CA ASP A 375 -5.85 11.39 -4.78
C ASP A 375 -4.54 11.96 -5.34
N SER A 376 -3.39 11.46 -4.85
CA SER A 376 -2.07 11.87 -5.33
C SER A 376 -1.75 13.37 -5.15
N THR A 377 -2.47 14.08 -4.27
CA THR A 377 -2.23 15.50 -3.96
C THR A 377 -1.45 15.68 -2.67
N SER A 378 -0.84 16.86 -2.46
CA SER A 378 -0.26 17.27 -1.17
C SER A 378 -1.16 18.25 -0.41
N ASP A 379 -2.44 18.30 -0.75
CA ASP A 379 -3.39 19.26 -0.18
C ASP A 379 -3.74 18.90 1.27
N GLU A 380 -4.25 19.88 2.02
CA GLU A 380 -4.70 19.64 3.40
C GLU A 380 -5.98 18.78 3.41
N LYS A 381 -6.04 17.77 4.28
CA LYS A 381 -7.21 16.91 4.48
C LYS A 381 -7.71 16.98 5.91
N THR A 382 -9.02 16.78 6.09
CA THR A 382 -9.60 16.61 7.42
C THR A 382 -9.59 15.14 7.80
N ILE A 383 -8.88 14.81 8.88
CA ILE A 383 -8.88 13.50 9.52
C ILE A 383 -9.82 13.57 10.71
N SER A 384 -10.69 12.57 10.87
CA SER A 384 -11.60 12.52 12.01
C SER A 384 -11.55 11.16 12.69
N PHE A 385 -11.63 11.17 14.02
CA PHE A 385 -11.68 9.98 14.85
C PHE A 385 -12.68 10.18 15.99
N ASP A 386 -13.25 9.08 16.47
CA ASP A 386 -14.29 9.12 17.50
C ASP A 386 -13.70 8.91 18.89
N VAL A 387 -14.19 9.69 19.85
CA VAL A 387 -13.86 9.58 21.28
C VAL A 387 -15.13 9.38 22.08
N THR A 388 -15.08 8.50 23.07
CA THR A 388 -16.16 8.27 24.03
C THR A 388 -15.89 9.03 25.31
N ILE A 389 -16.85 9.86 25.72
CA ILE A 389 -16.75 10.74 26.88
C ILE A 389 -17.89 10.44 27.86
N LYS A 390 -17.57 10.18 29.13
CA LYS A 390 -18.56 10.01 30.19
C LYS A 390 -19.13 11.36 30.61
N ILE A 391 -20.45 11.49 30.66
CA ILE A 391 -21.16 12.71 31.06
C ILE A 391 -21.94 12.46 32.35
N GLY A 392 -21.82 13.37 33.31
CA GLY A 392 -22.63 13.37 34.54
C GLY A 392 -22.10 12.47 35.67
N THR A 393 -20.86 11.98 35.56
CA THR A 393 -20.13 11.35 36.67
C THR A 393 -19.51 12.42 37.56
N LYS A 394 -20.01 12.53 38.80
CA LYS A 394 -19.36 13.25 39.90
C LYS A 394 -18.22 12.44 40.50
#